data_AF-A0A086N7S9-F1
#
_entry.id   AF-A0A086N7S9-F1
#
_cell.length_a   1.000
_cell.length_b   1.000
_cell.length_c   1.000
_cell.angle_alpha   90.00
_cell.angle_beta   90.00
_cell.angle_gamma   90.00
#
_symmetry.space_group_name_H-M   'P 1'
#
loop_
_entity.id
_entity.type
_entity.pdbx_description
1 polymer ?
#
loop_
_entity_poly.entity_id
_entity_poly.type
_entity_poly.pdbx_seq_one_letter_code
_entity_poly.pdbx_strand_id
1 'polypeptide(L)'
;MNDKQTQRRTASDDRRTVERLVAAWLAETEHHDRAAAREARAGWDRGALSERAAQDLATWVTARITDTGFTEDEGPYVAGPVRITPADKDTVHDWLRARGHRV
;
A
#
# COMPACT_ATOMS: atom_id res chain seq x y z
N MET A 1 16.41 13.05 25.86
CA MET A 1 17.00 13.02 24.49
C MET A 1 16.82 11.62 23.92
N ASN A 2 15.67 11.27 23.32
CA ASN A 2 15.56 10.08 22.44
C ASN A 2 14.35 10.07 21.49
N ASP A 3 13.50 11.09 21.57
CA ASP A 3 12.19 11.17 20.92
C ASP A 3 12.31 11.34 19.39
N LYS A 4 13.36 12.06 18.95
CA LYS A 4 13.65 12.34 17.54
C LYS A 4 14.21 11.13 16.78
N GLN A 5 14.85 10.17 17.45
CA GLN A 5 15.38 8.97 16.80
C GLN A 5 14.29 7.92 16.58
N THR A 6 13.38 7.74 17.55
CA THR A 6 12.23 6.84 17.41
C THR A 6 11.29 7.32 16.30
N GLN A 7 10.96 8.61 16.25
CA GLN A 7 10.09 9.17 15.19
C GLN A 7 10.68 9.07 13.77
N ARG A 8 12.02 9.15 13.61
CA ARG A 8 12.64 8.98 12.29
C ARG A 8 12.66 7.53 11.84
N ARG A 9 12.80 6.59 12.77
CA ARG A 9 12.79 5.15 12.46
C ARG A 9 11.41 4.71 12.01
N THR A 10 10.35 5.14 12.71
CA THR A 10 8.96 4.86 12.29
C THR A 10 8.66 5.47 10.93
N ALA A 11 8.99 6.75 10.70
CA ALA A 11 8.74 7.37 9.40
C ALA A 11 9.51 6.72 8.23
N SER A 12 10.69 6.15 8.49
CA SER A 12 11.48 5.42 7.47
C SER A 12 10.93 4.02 7.22
N ASP A 13 10.41 3.36 8.25
CA ASP A 13 9.76 2.05 8.16
C ASP A 13 8.41 2.19 7.43
N ASP A 14 7.61 3.18 7.81
CA ASP A 14 6.34 3.54 7.16
C ASP A 14 6.53 3.79 5.66
N ARG A 15 7.58 4.53 5.30
CA ARG A 15 7.91 4.80 3.90
C ARG A 15 8.26 3.52 3.14
N ARG A 16 9.07 2.63 3.73
CA ARG A 16 9.41 1.33 3.11
C ARG A 16 8.20 0.45 2.94
N THR A 17 7.28 0.46 3.91
CA THR A 17 6.01 -0.25 3.85
C THR A 17 5.17 0.24 2.67
N VAL A 18 5.01 1.56 2.54
CA VAL A 18 4.27 2.14 1.40
C VAL A 18 4.97 1.83 0.07
N GLU A 19 6.28 1.98 -0.01
CA GLU A 19 7.08 1.64 -1.21
C GLU A 19 6.87 0.18 -1.64
N ARG A 20 6.92 -0.76 -0.68
CA ARG A 20 6.69 -2.19 -0.92
C ARG A 20 5.27 -2.44 -1.43
N LEU A 21 4.26 -1.83 -0.80
CA LEU A 21 2.86 -2.06 -1.16
C LEU A 21 2.48 -1.42 -2.48
N VAL A 22 2.96 -0.21 -2.78
CA VAL A 22 2.75 0.44 -4.07
C VAL A 22 3.40 -0.38 -5.19
N ALA A 23 4.61 -0.92 -4.98
CA ALA A 23 5.25 -1.77 -5.96
C ALA A 23 4.46 -3.07 -6.24
N ALA A 24 3.94 -3.70 -5.19
CA ALA A 24 3.12 -4.91 -5.32
C ALA A 24 1.78 -4.63 -6.02
N TRP A 25 1.09 -3.55 -5.62
CA TRP A 25 -0.13 -3.10 -6.28
C TRP A 25 0.11 -2.80 -7.76
N LEU A 26 1.14 -2.02 -8.12
CA LEU A 26 1.44 -1.70 -9.51
C LEU A 26 1.74 -2.94 -10.37
N ALA A 27 2.42 -3.95 -9.82
CA ALA A 27 2.68 -5.20 -10.53
C ALA A 27 1.38 -5.99 -10.79
N GLU A 28 0.45 -5.99 -9.84
CA GLU A 28 -0.86 -6.61 -10.01
C GLU A 28 -1.75 -5.81 -10.97
N THR A 29 -1.81 -4.48 -10.81
CA THR A 29 -2.51 -3.59 -11.74
C THR A 29 -1.96 -3.75 -13.15
N GLU A 30 -0.65 -3.92 -13.35
CA GLU A 30 -0.09 -4.12 -14.69
C GLU A 30 -0.57 -5.43 -15.34
N HIS A 31 -0.85 -6.45 -14.54
CA HIS A 31 -1.43 -7.70 -15.04
C HIS A 31 -2.87 -7.51 -15.53
N HIS A 32 -3.66 -6.66 -14.86
CA HIS A 32 -5.06 -6.41 -15.19
C HIS A 32 -5.27 -5.29 -16.21
N ASP A 33 -4.61 -4.15 -16.00
CA ASP A 33 -4.67 -2.93 -16.80
C ASP A 33 -3.30 -2.24 -16.84
N ARG A 34 -2.54 -2.53 -17.91
CA ARG A 34 -1.20 -1.93 -18.13
C ARG A 34 -1.23 -0.41 -18.27
N ALA A 35 -2.32 0.17 -18.79
CA ALA A 35 -2.39 1.60 -18.98
C ALA A 35 -2.56 2.30 -17.62
N ALA A 36 -3.46 1.79 -16.78
CA ALA A 36 -3.65 2.27 -15.43
C ALA A 36 -2.37 2.14 -14.58
N ALA A 37 -1.66 1.01 -14.68
CA ALA A 37 -0.40 0.81 -13.97
C ALA A 37 0.69 1.81 -14.39
N ARG A 38 0.80 2.14 -15.68
CA ARG A 38 1.78 3.12 -16.17
C ARG A 38 1.47 4.54 -15.67
N GLU A 39 0.21 4.95 -15.73
CA GLU A 39 -0.21 6.26 -15.23
C GLU A 39 0.05 6.39 -13.72
N ALA A 40 -0.34 5.37 -12.96
CA ALA A 40 -0.09 5.33 -11.52
C ALA A 40 1.42 5.33 -11.20
N ARG A 41 2.22 4.61 -11.99
CA ARG A 41 3.69 4.59 -11.81
C ARG A 41 4.33 5.93 -12.16
N ALA A 42 3.85 6.62 -13.19
CA ALA A 42 4.33 7.96 -13.53
C ALA A 42 4.00 8.97 -12.42
N GLY A 43 2.82 8.87 -11.80
CA GLY A 43 2.48 9.66 -10.61
C GLY A 43 3.38 9.34 -9.42
N TRP A 44 3.58 8.05 -9.14
CA TRP A 44 4.46 7.59 -8.07
C TRP A 44 5.90 8.11 -8.22
N ASP A 45 6.47 8.06 -9.43
CA ASP A 45 7.82 8.57 -9.72
C ASP A 45 7.96 10.08 -9.47
N ARG A 46 6.88 10.84 -9.72
CA ARG A 46 6.78 12.26 -9.40
C ARG A 46 6.52 12.54 -7.91
N GLY A 47 6.38 11.50 -7.09
CA GLY A 47 6.16 11.58 -5.65
C GLY A 47 4.70 11.75 -5.21
N ALA A 48 3.75 11.72 -6.16
CA ALA A 48 2.32 11.93 -5.89
C ALA A 48 1.45 11.01 -6.75
N LEU A 49 0.62 10.19 -6.10
CA LEU A 49 -0.42 9.43 -6.80
C LEU A 49 -1.57 10.36 -7.18
N SER A 50 -2.18 10.12 -8.33
CA SER A 50 -3.47 10.75 -8.67
C SER A 50 -4.55 10.27 -7.70
N GLU A 51 -5.61 11.05 -7.48
CA GLU A 51 -6.71 10.68 -6.57
C GLU A 51 -7.31 9.30 -6.90
N ARG A 52 -7.48 8.99 -8.18
CA ARG A 52 -7.95 7.67 -8.62
C ARG A 52 -6.99 6.54 -8.21
N ALA A 53 -5.69 6.73 -8.41
CA ALA A 53 -4.66 5.76 -8.04
C ALA A 53 -4.55 5.59 -6.51
N ALA A 54 -4.70 6.68 -5.77
CA ALA A 54 -4.77 6.68 -4.31
C ALA A 54 -5.97 5.86 -3.80
N GLN A 55 -7.16 6.07 -4.37
CA GLN A 55 -8.37 5.32 -4.02
C GLN A 55 -8.22 3.84 -4.35
N ASP A 56 -7.69 3.52 -5.53
CA ASP A 56 -7.49 2.14 -5.99
C ASP A 56 -6.50 1.39 -5.09
N LEU A 57 -5.39 2.04 -4.71
CA LEU A 57 -4.43 1.50 -3.75
C LEU A 57 -5.08 1.23 -2.38
N ALA A 58 -5.88 2.17 -1.85
CA ALA A 58 -6.57 2.00 -0.57
C ALA A 58 -7.59 0.83 -0.61
N THR A 59 -8.33 0.72 -1.72
CA THR A 59 -9.25 -0.39 -1.97
C THR A 59 -8.50 -1.72 -2.06
N TRP A 60 -7.40 -1.77 -2.81
CA TRP A 60 -6.58 -2.97 -2.99
C TRP A 60 -6.01 -3.49 -1.67
N VAL A 61 -5.39 -2.60 -0.88
CA VAL A 61 -4.84 -2.94 0.45
C VAL A 61 -5.95 -3.43 1.39
N THR A 62 -7.12 -2.79 1.36
CA THR A 62 -8.28 -3.20 2.17
C THR A 62 -8.77 -4.59 1.77
N ALA A 63 -8.92 -4.86 0.46
CA ALA A 63 -9.35 -6.15 -0.05
C ALA A 63 -8.36 -7.27 0.33
N ARG A 64 -7.06 -7.02 0.29
CA ARG A 64 -6.03 -8.03 0.63
C ARG A 64 -6.00 -8.38 2.12
N ILE A 65 -6.34 -7.46 3.02
CA ILE A 65 -6.47 -7.79 4.44
C ILE A 65 -7.63 -8.75 4.66
N THR A 66 -8.74 -8.59 3.93
CA THR A 66 -9.86 -9.54 4.01
C THR A 66 -9.53 -10.88 3.38
N ASP A 67 -8.77 -10.88 2.27
CA ASP A 67 -8.31 -12.10 1.59
C ASP A 67 -7.28 -12.89 2.43
N THR A 68 -6.46 -12.21 3.25
CA THR A 68 -5.44 -12.83 4.12
C THR A 68 -5.89 -13.01 5.58
N GLY A 69 -7.02 -12.43 5.97
CA GLY A 69 -7.52 -12.40 7.35
C GLY A 69 -8.46 -13.55 7.73
N PHE A 70 -8.76 -14.47 6.81
CA PHE A 70 -9.70 -15.58 7.05
C PHE A 70 -9.06 -16.96 6.96
N THR A 71 -7.76 -17.10 7.23
CA THR A 71 -7.09 -18.40 7.08
C THR A 71 -5.92 -18.61 8.03
N GLU A 72 -6.11 -18.29 9.32
CA GLU A 72 -5.34 -18.97 10.36
C GLU A 72 -6.01 -20.28 10.80
N ASP A 73 -7.25 -20.53 10.36
CA ASP A 73 -8.01 -21.78 10.54
C ASP A 73 -8.80 -22.03 9.22
N GLU A 74 -8.52 -23.13 8.51
CA GLU A 74 -9.22 -23.60 7.28
C GLU A 74 -9.12 -22.78 5.96
N GLY A 75 -8.10 -23.08 5.14
CA GLY A 75 -8.09 -22.77 3.69
C GLY A 75 -6.68 -22.68 3.07
N PRO A 76 -6.49 -23.00 1.78
CA PRO A 76 -5.16 -22.99 1.17
C PRO A 76 -4.62 -21.56 1.07
N TYR A 77 -3.46 -21.34 1.68
CA TYR A 77 -2.62 -20.16 1.54
C TYR A 77 -2.59 -19.67 0.08
N VAL A 78 -3.22 -18.52 -0.19
CA VAL A 78 -3.06 -17.85 -1.47
C VAL A 78 -1.73 -17.11 -1.39
N ALA A 79 -0.73 -17.60 -2.12
CA ALA A 79 0.58 -16.95 -2.26
C ALA A 79 0.43 -15.62 -3.02
N GLY A 80 -0.14 -14.61 -2.37
CA GLY A 80 0.00 -13.23 -2.81
C GLY A 80 1.46 -12.80 -2.66
N PRO A 81 2.02 -12.00 -3.59
CA PRO A 81 3.44 -11.62 -3.57
C PRO A 81 3.83 -10.79 -2.33
N VAL A 82 2.86 -10.27 -1.58
CA VAL A 82 3.09 -9.53 -0.34
C VAL A 82 2.04 -9.87 0.72
N ARG A 83 2.48 -10.14 1.96
CA ARG A 83 1.59 -10.20 3.13
C ARG A 83 1.26 -8.78 3.55
N ILE A 84 -0.03 -8.46 3.63
CA ILE A 84 -0.52 -7.15 4.08
C ILE A 84 -1.16 -7.33 5.44
N THR A 85 -0.65 -6.62 6.45
CA THR A 85 -1.22 -6.59 7.79
C THR A 85 -2.14 -5.38 7.96
N PRO A 86 -3.04 -5.40 8.97
CA PRO A 86 -3.84 -4.22 9.32
C PRO A 86 -3.01 -2.96 9.58
N ALA A 87 -1.81 -3.11 10.14
CA ALA A 87 -0.87 -2.01 10.37
C ALA A 87 -0.35 -1.44 9.04
N ASP A 88 0.02 -2.28 8.07
CA ASP A 88 0.47 -1.80 6.76
C ASP A 88 -0.62 -0.99 6.05
N LYS A 89 -1.90 -1.36 6.20
CA LYS A 89 -3.03 -0.57 5.68
C LYS A 89 -3.13 0.79 6.33
N ASP A 90 -3.06 0.83 7.66
CA ASP A 90 -3.16 2.09 8.39
C ASP A 90 -2.03 3.03 7.95
N THR A 91 -0.80 2.52 7.82
CA THR A 91 0.36 3.24 7.27
C THR A 91 0.08 3.81 5.87
N VAL A 92 -0.50 3.03 4.96
CA VAL A 92 -0.86 3.50 3.61
C VAL A 92 -1.94 4.57 3.66
N HIS A 93 -2.98 4.38 4.47
CA HIS A 93 -4.07 5.34 4.60
C HIS A 93 -3.58 6.67 5.18
N ASP A 94 -2.72 6.64 6.20
CA ASP A 94 -2.10 7.83 6.78
C ASP A 94 -1.21 8.54 5.75
N TRP A 95 -0.40 7.79 4.99
CA TRP A 95 0.44 8.34 3.93
C TRP A 95 -0.38 9.02 2.81
N LEU A 96 -1.55 8.46 2.47
CA LEU A 96 -2.48 9.00 1.49
C LEU A 96 -3.16 10.27 2.02
N ARG A 97 -3.62 10.26 3.27
CA ARG A 97 -4.22 11.43 3.94
C ARG A 97 -3.24 12.57 4.11
N ALA A 98 -1.98 12.27 4.43
CA ALA A 98 -0.90 13.28 4.52
C ALA A 98 -0.64 13.99 3.18
N ARG A 99 -1.02 13.38 2.06
CA ARG A 99 -0.97 13.97 0.71
C ARG A 99 -2.27 14.64 0.27
N GLY A 100 -3.30 14.64 1.12
CA GLY A 100 -4.60 15.25 0.85
C GLY A 100 -5.60 14.33 0.16
N HIS A 101 -5.34 13.02 0.07
CA HIS A 101 -6.31 12.08 -0.49
C HIS A 101 -7.36 11.69 0.55
N ARG A 102 -8.63 11.62 0.12
CA ARG A 102 -9.74 11.16 0.96
C ARG A 102 -9.90 9.65 0.82
N VAL A 103 -9.36 8.91 1.80
CA VAL A 103 -9.39 7.43 1.87
C VAL A 103 -9.94 6.91 3.19
#